data_AF-A0A2M9IA15-F1
#
_entry.id   AF-A0A2M9IA15-F1
#
_cell.length_a   1.000
_cell.length_b   1.000
_cell.length_c   1.000
_cell.angle_alpha   90.00
_cell.angle_beta   90.00
_cell.angle_gamma   90.00
#
_symmetry.space_group_name_H-M   'P 1'
#
loop_
_entity.id
_entity.type
_entity.pdbx_description
1 polymer ?
#
loop_
_entity_poly.entity_id
_entity_poly.type
_entity_poly.pdbx_seq_one_letter_code
_entity_poly.pdbx_strand_id
1 'polypeptide(L)'
;MTTSAAHTVGLLSDRSVLLSLQEIAEDIGTADTGRAPLDMDEAESLLAALLTAGGQPPVAVSGLPEERLLSVARGLLARIAADPDTAGPAGVVLADPPADEQMSVESAVTAAVVLGSLVAWLQTKVDIRIKRKEGKSEFEFRLSKPSASTPLLRELSEAVARLLGGGPPGPPPLA
;
A
#
# COMPACT_ATOMS: atom_id res chain seq x y z
N MET A 1 23.98 12.29 10.70
CA MET A 1 23.93 10.81 10.63
C MET A 1 22.49 10.44 10.29
N THR A 2 22.18 10.15 9.03
CA THR A 2 20.84 9.74 8.62
C THR A 2 20.74 8.24 8.77
N THR A 3 20.14 7.78 9.87
CA THR A 3 19.65 6.41 9.99
C THR A 3 18.70 6.18 8.82
N SER A 4 19.00 5.20 7.95
CA SER A 4 18.15 4.88 6.80
C SER A 4 16.75 4.49 7.28
N ALA A 5 15.69 4.99 6.64
CA ALA A 5 14.30 4.73 7.04
C ALA A 5 13.98 3.23 7.18
N ALA A 6 14.60 2.38 6.35
CA ALA A 6 14.48 0.93 6.44
C ALA A 6 15.03 0.35 7.75
N HIS A 7 16.09 0.96 8.30
CA HIS A 7 16.66 0.57 9.60
C HIS A 7 15.74 0.97 10.75
N THR A 8 15.12 2.16 10.69
CA THR A 8 14.13 2.59 11.69
C THR A 8 12.92 1.65 11.70
N VAL A 9 12.36 1.33 10.53
CA VAL A 9 11.23 0.40 10.39
C VAL A 9 11.56 -1.01 10.92
N GLY A 10 12.81 -1.46 10.73
CA GLY A 10 13.27 -2.76 11.24
C GLY A 10 13.28 -2.87 12.78
N LEU A 11 13.33 -1.75 13.49
CA LEU A 11 13.36 -1.70 14.96
C LEU A 11 11.96 -1.57 15.59
N LEU A 12 10.94 -1.26 14.80
CA LEU A 12 9.57 -1.10 15.29
C LEU A 12 8.96 -2.46 15.65
N SER A 13 8.07 -2.47 16.66
CA SER A 13 7.18 -3.61 16.91
C SER A 13 6.16 -3.73 15.78
N ASP A 14 5.61 -4.94 15.57
CA ASP A 14 4.59 -5.18 14.54
C ASP A 14 3.38 -4.25 14.69
N ARG A 15 2.96 -3.99 15.93
CA ARG A 15 1.87 -3.05 16.22
C ARG A 15 2.23 -1.61 15.84
N SER A 16 3.44 -1.16 16.19
CA SER A 16 3.90 0.19 15.83
C SER A 16 3.97 0.36 14.31
N VAL A 17 4.34 -0.69 13.57
CA VAL A 17 4.30 -0.69 12.10
C VAL A 17 2.89 -0.50 11.58
N LEU A 18 1.91 -1.26 12.10
CA LEU A 18 0.52 -1.16 11.66
C LEU A 18 -0.11 0.20 12.00
N LEU A 19 0.14 0.72 13.20
CA LEU A 19 -0.34 2.04 13.61
C LEU A 19 0.29 3.16 12.77
N SER A 20 1.61 3.08 12.52
CA SER A 20 2.29 4.04 11.65
C SER A 20 1.70 4.03 10.24
N LEU A 21 1.39 2.84 9.70
CA LEU A 21 0.76 2.69 8.40
C LEU A 21 -0.65 3.31 8.36
N GLN A 22 -1.46 3.10 9.39
CA GLN A 22 -2.78 3.72 9.50
C GLN A 22 -2.68 5.26 9.48
N GLU A 23 -1.84 5.82 10.34
CA GLU A 23 -1.67 7.27 10.47
C GLU A 23 -1.15 7.89 9.17
N ILE A 24 -0.15 7.26 8.53
CA ILE A 24 0.36 7.73 7.24
C ILE A 24 -0.70 7.61 6.15
N ALA A 25 -1.45 6.50 6.11
CA ALA A 25 -2.50 6.29 5.11
C ALA A 25 -3.63 7.32 5.23
N GLU A 26 -3.96 7.77 6.45
CA GLU A 26 -4.90 8.86 6.69
C GLU A 26 -4.37 10.21 6.18
N ASP A 27 -3.07 10.48 6.34
CA ASP A 27 -2.46 11.74 5.89
C ASP A 27 -2.28 11.81 4.37
N ILE A 28 -1.90 10.70 3.72
CA ILE A 28 -1.65 10.66 2.26
C ILE A 28 -2.87 10.25 1.44
N GLY A 29 -3.89 9.66 2.09
CA GLY A 29 -5.09 9.15 1.45
C GLY A 29 -5.97 10.25 0.87
N THR A 30 -6.78 9.90 -0.13
CA THR A 30 -7.75 10.85 -0.69
C THR A 30 -9.01 10.96 0.17
N ALA A 31 -9.43 12.18 0.49
CA ALA A 31 -10.73 12.44 1.11
C ALA A 31 -11.92 12.28 0.12
N ASP A 32 -11.64 12.11 -1.19
CA ASP A 32 -12.66 11.88 -2.21
C ASP A 32 -13.18 10.43 -2.15
N THR A 33 -14.38 10.27 -1.60
CA THR A 33 -15.10 8.98 -1.48
C THR A 33 -15.45 8.35 -2.83
N GLY A 34 -15.39 9.11 -3.94
CA GLY A 34 -15.49 8.58 -5.30
C GLY A 34 -14.23 7.87 -5.80
N ARG A 35 -13.12 7.98 -5.06
CA ARG A 35 -11.79 7.44 -5.41
C ARG A 35 -11.24 6.46 -4.38
N ALA A 36 -11.81 6.45 -3.18
CA ALA A 36 -11.49 5.49 -2.13
C ALA A 36 -12.41 4.26 -2.20
N PRO A 37 -11.88 3.04 -1.99
CA PRO A 37 -12.68 1.84 -1.74
C PRO A 37 -13.59 2.02 -0.51
N LEU A 38 -14.76 1.41 -0.54
CA LEU A 38 -15.75 1.44 0.55
C LEU A 38 -15.46 0.40 1.63
N ASP A 39 -14.86 -0.72 1.24
CA ASP A 39 -14.61 -1.87 2.10
C ASP A 39 -13.39 -2.67 1.61
N MET A 40 -13.10 -3.75 2.35
CA MET A 40 -11.98 -4.64 2.10
C MET A 40 -12.10 -5.37 0.76
N ASP A 41 -13.30 -5.81 0.39
CA ASP A 41 -13.54 -6.55 -0.85
C ASP A 41 -13.34 -5.65 -2.08
N GLU A 42 -13.76 -4.39 -2.01
CA GLU A 42 -13.52 -3.41 -3.06
C GLU A 42 -12.04 -3.03 -3.16
N ALA A 43 -11.33 -2.94 -2.03
CA ALA A 43 -9.88 -2.71 -2.00
C ALA A 43 -9.11 -3.89 -2.63
N GLU A 44 -9.49 -5.12 -2.32
CA GLU A 44 -8.90 -6.31 -2.97
C GLU A 44 -9.20 -6.35 -4.47
N SER A 45 -10.44 -6.04 -4.86
CA SER A 45 -10.83 -6.00 -6.26
C SER A 45 -10.04 -4.95 -7.06
N LEU A 46 -9.76 -3.79 -6.44
CA LEU A 46 -8.89 -2.77 -7.01
C LEU A 46 -7.47 -3.29 -7.20
N LEU A 47 -6.87 -3.93 -6.18
CA LEU A 47 -5.54 -4.51 -6.30
C LEU A 47 -5.48 -5.61 -7.36
N ALA A 48 -6.48 -6.49 -7.41
CA ALA A 48 -6.60 -7.52 -8.43
C ALA A 48 -6.66 -6.92 -9.85
N ALA A 49 -7.39 -5.81 -10.03
CA ALA A 49 -7.45 -5.09 -11.30
C ALA A 49 -6.09 -4.49 -11.69
N LEU A 50 -5.36 -3.88 -10.74
CA LEU A 50 -4.01 -3.37 -10.98
C LEU A 50 -3.04 -4.48 -11.38
N LEU A 51 -3.02 -5.58 -10.62
CA LEU A 51 -2.14 -6.73 -10.87
C LEU A 51 -2.42 -7.31 -12.25
N THR A 52 -3.69 -7.54 -12.58
CA THR A 52 -4.12 -8.06 -13.89
C THR A 52 -3.72 -7.12 -15.03
N ALA A 53 -3.92 -5.81 -14.87
CA ALA A 53 -3.54 -4.81 -15.87
C ALA A 53 -2.03 -4.77 -16.14
N GLY A 54 -1.21 -5.08 -15.13
CA GLY A 54 0.24 -5.19 -15.25
C GLY A 54 0.77 -6.59 -15.58
N GLY A 55 -0.11 -7.57 -15.84
CA GLY A 55 0.25 -8.94 -16.20
C GLY A 55 0.70 -9.82 -15.02
N GLN A 56 0.39 -9.43 -13.79
CA GLN A 56 0.63 -10.20 -12.57
C GLN A 56 -0.64 -10.98 -12.16
N PRO A 57 -0.50 -12.15 -11.52
CA PRO A 57 -1.66 -12.85 -10.97
C PRO A 57 -2.29 -12.05 -9.82
N PRO A 58 -3.63 -12.06 -9.69
CA PRO A 58 -4.29 -11.44 -8.53
C PRO A 58 -3.92 -12.17 -7.24
N VAL A 59 -3.84 -11.43 -6.14
CA VAL A 59 -3.53 -11.95 -4.81
C VAL A 59 -4.62 -11.50 -3.84
N ALA A 60 -5.26 -12.45 -3.15
CA ALA A 60 -6.21 -12.17 -2.08
C ALA A 60 -5.43 -11.89 -0.79
N VAL A 61 -5.40 -10.62 -0.37
CA VAL A 61 -4.59 -10.18 0.78
C VAL A 61 -5.17 -10.70 2.09
N SER A 62 -6.48 -10.70 2.24
CA SER A 62 -7.23 -11.26 3.37
C SER A 62 -6.99 -12.76 3.59
N GLY A 63 -6.58 -13.49 2.55
CA GLY A 63 -6.23 -14.91 2.63
C GLY A 63 -4.77 -15.19 3.01
N LEU A 64 -3.93 -14.15 3.15
CA LEU A 64 -2.53 -14.33 3.55
C LEU A 64 -2.44 -14.63 5.05
N PRO A 65 -1.48 -15.48 5.48
CA PRO A 65 -1.27 -15.71 6.90
C PRO A 65 -0.68 -14.46 7.57
N GLU A 66 -0.92 -14.30 8.87
CA GLU A 66 -0.63 -13.07 9.61
C GLU A 66 0.85 -12.67 9.55
N GLU A 67 1.79 -13.63 9.69
CA GLU A 67 3.22 -13.36 9.58
C GLU A 67 3.61 -12.78 8.20
N ARG A 68 2.88 -13.16 7.16
CA ARG A 68 3.07 -12.62 5.81
C ARG A 68 2.47 -11.23 5.69
N LEU A 69 1.30 -10.99 6.25
CA LEU A 69 0.71 -9.65 6.32
C LEU A 69 1.63 -8.66 7.05
N LEU A 70 2.24 -9.08 8.16
CA LEU A 70 3.21 -8.26 8.91
C LEU A 70 4.49 -7.99 8.11
N SER A 71 4.99 -9.00 7.38
CA SER A 71 6.12 -8.81 6.47
C SER A 71 5.79 -7.81 5.34
N VAL A 72 4.59 -7.90 4.77
CA VAL A 72 4.08 -6.93 3.78
C VAL A 72 3.98 -5.54 4.38
N ALA A 73 3.41 -5.41 5.59
CA ALA A 73 3.27 -4.14 6.29
C ALA A 73 4.62 -3.43 6.48
N ARG A 74 5.64 -4.16 6.96
CA ARG A 74 7.00 -3.62 7.11
C ARG A 74 7.60 -3.20 5.77
N GLY A 75 7.44 -4.03 4.74
CA GLY A 75 7.91 -3.72 3.39
C GLY A 75 7.24 -2.48 2.80
N LEU A 76 5.93 -2.35 3.02
CA LEU A 76 5.14 -1.20 2.59
C LEU A 76 5.56 0.08 3.31
N LEU A 77 5.70 0.04 4.64
CA LEU A 77 6.13 1.19 5.43
C LEU A 77 7.52 1.67 5.02
N ALA A 78 8.46 0.75 4.80
CA ALA A 78 9.79 1.08 4.29
C ALA A 78 9.73 1.70 2.88
N ARG A 79 8.81 1.24 2.03
CA ARG A 79 8.62 1.79 0.69
C ARG A 79 8.03 3.19 0.73
N ILE A 80 6.98 3.42 1.53
CA ILE A 80 6.38 4.74 1.75
C ILE A 80 7.42 5.73 2.29
N ALA A 81 8.25 5.31 3.24
CA ALA A 81 9.27 6.18 3.82
C ALA A 81 10.43 6.52 2.85
N ALA A 82 10.67 5.68 1.85
CA ALA A 82 11.70 5.89 0.83
C ALA A 82 11.18 6.62 -0.42
N ASP A 83 9.88 6.77 -0.55
CA ASP A 83 9.21 7.33 -1.72
C ASP A 83 9.13 8.87 -1.63
N PRO A 84 9.63 9.63 -2.62
CA PRO A 84 9.68 11.10 -2.55
C PRO A 84 8.33 11.78 -2.26
N ASP A 85 7.22 11.21 -2.73
CA ASP A 85 5.90 11.84 -2.56
C ASP A 85 5.30 11.58 -1.17
N THR A 86 5.77 10.55 -0.47
CA THR A 86 5.23 10.13 0.84
C THR A 86 6.26 10.16 1.98
N ALA A 87 7.54 10.39 1.67
CA ALA A 87 8.62 10.42 2.65
C ALA A 87 8.49 11.54 3.69
N GLY A 88 7.87 12.68 3.32
CA GLY A 88 7.61 13.79 4.25
C GLY A 88 6.64 13.36 5.37
N PRO A 89 5.39 13.01 5.04
CA PRO A 89 4.42 12.42 5.97
C PRO A 89 4.98 11.26 6.78
N ALA A 90 5.61 10.29 6.11
CA ALA A 90 6.19 9.12 6.77
C ALA A 90 7.31 9.50 7.75
N GLY A 91 8.12 10.50 7.42
CA GLY A 91 9.20 10.99 8.27
C GLY A 91 8.70 11.60 9.58
N VAL A 92 7.54 12.26 9.57
CA VAL A 92 6.91 12.81 10.79
C VAL A 92 6.50 11.68 11.72
N VAL A 93 5.75 10.70 11.21
CA VAL A 93 5.27 9.57 12.01
C VAL A 93 6.42 8.68 12.50
N LEU A 94 7.42 8.42 11.66
CA LEU A 94 8.57 7.59 12.05
C LEU A 94 9.54 8.27 13.02
N ALA A 95 9.48 9.60 13.17
CA ALA A 95 10.28 10.32 14.16
C ALA A 95 9.76 10.11 15.59
N ASP A 96 8.45 9.90 15.75
CA ASP A 96 7.78 9.60 17.01
C ASP A 96 6.69 8.53 16.77
N PRO A 97 7.08 7.26 16.57
CA PRO A 97 6.14 6.23 16.14
C PRO A 97 5.11 5.95 17.24
N PRO A 98 3.83 5.76 16.87
CA PRO A 98 2.77 5.46 17.83
C PRO A 98 3.09 4.18 18.60
N ALA A 99 3.29 4.33 19.91
CA ALA A 99 3.46 3.24 20.85
C ALA A 99 2.11 2.89 21.48
N ASP A 100 1.80 1.59 21.53
CA ASP A 100 0.64 1.11 22.29
C ASP A 100 1.00 -0.17 23.05
N GLU A 101 0.67 -0.18 24.34
CA GLU A 101 0.98 -1.21 25.32
C GLU A 101 -0.09 -2.33 25.36
N GLN A 102 -1.14 -2.26 24.54
CA GLN A 102 -2.19 -3.28 24.54
C GLN A 102 -1.92 -4.48 23.62
N MET A 103 -2.22 -5.67 24.15
CA MET A 103 -1.73 -6.97 23.69
C MET A 103 -2.81 -7.76 22.94
N SER A 104 -3.33 -7.25 21.82
CA SER A 104 -3.91 -8.08 20.74
C SER A 104 -4.33 -7.21 19.56
N VAL A 105 -4.07 -7.65 18.34
CA VAL A 105 -4.70 -7.15 17.10
C VAL A 105 -5.20 -8.39 16.36
N GLU A 106 -6.45 -8.41 15.96
CA GLU A 106 -7.01 -9.52 15.20
C GLU A 106 -6.49 -9.47 13.75
N SER A 107 -6.13 -10.63 13.17
CA SER A 107 -5.57 -10.73 11.81
C SER A 107 -6.40 -10.02 10.71
N ALA A 108 -7.73 -9.97 10.87
CA ALA A 108 -8.63 -9.22 9.97
C ALA A 108 -8.33 -7.70 9.96
N VAL A 109 -7.91 -7.14 11.09
CA VAL A 109 -7.49 -5.74 11.20
C VAL A 109 -6.16 -5.53 10.46
N THR A 110 -5.22 -6.49 10.56
CA THR A 110 -3.93 -6.43 9.85
C THR A 110 -4.12 -6.40 8.33
N ALA A 111 -4.99 -7.25 7.78
CA ALA A 111 -5.29 -7.26 6.35
C ALA A 111 -5.91 -5.93 5.88
N ALA A 112 -6.85 -5.39 6.64
CA ALA A 112 -7.48 -4.10 6.33
C ALA A 112 -6.47 -2.94 6.34
N VAL A 113 -5.55 -2.92 7.30
CA VAL A 113 -4.47 -1.90 7.36
C VAL A 113 -3.56 -1.99 6.14
N VAL A 114 -3.12 -3.19 5.78
CA VAL A 114 -2.27 -3.40 4.60
C VAL A 114 -2.99 -2.94 3.33
N LEU A 115 -4.26 -3.31 3.16
CA LEU A 115 -5.07 -2.93 2.00
C LEU A 115 -5.28 -1.42 1.92
N GLY A 116 -5.75 -0.80 3.01
CA GLY A 116 -5.98 0.64 3.06
C GLY A 116 -4.71 1.44 2.76
N SER A 117 -3.59 1.03 3.35
CA SER A 117 -2.29 1.70 3.15
C SER A 117 -1.74 1.51 1.73
N LEU A 118 -1.89 0.32 1.15
CA LEU A 118 -1.52 0.07 -0.25
C LEU A 118 -2.31 0.96 -1.20
N VAL A 119 -3.63 1.04 -0.99
CA VAL A 119 -4.50 1.87 -1.81
C VAL A 119 -4.16 3.35 -1.65
N ALA A 120 -3.97 3.84 -0.42
CA ALA A 120 -3.57 5.22 -0.18
C ALA A 120 -2.25 5.56 -0.88
N TRP A 121 -1.24 4.70 -0.76
CA TRP A 121 0.03 4.86 -1.49
C TRP A 121 -0.18 4.87 -3.01
N LEU A 122 -0.99 3.95 -3.56
CA LEU A 122 -1.29 3.93 -5.00
C LEU A 122 -2.00 5.20 -5.48
N GLN A 123 -2.91 5.76 -4.68
CA GLN A 123 -3.61 7.01 -4.99
C GLN A 123 -2.67 8.22 -5.09
N THR A 124 -1.49 8.17 -4.44
CA THR A 124 -0.45 9.19 -4.64
C THR A 124 0.22 9.09 -6.01
N LYS A 125 0.15 7.92 -6.66
CA LYS A 125 0.84 7.63 -7.94
C LYS A 125 -0.07 7.70 -9.14
N VAL A 126 -1.33 7.32 -8.96
CA VAL A 126 -2.33 7.20 -10.01
C VAL A 126 -3.65 7.78 -9.53
N ASP A 127 -4.33 8.48 -10.42
CA ASP A 127 -5.73 8.85 -10.25
C ASP A 127 -6.58 7.58 -10.43
N ILE A 128 -7.18 7.11 -9.36
CA ILE A 128 -8.04 5.92 -9.38
C ILE A 128 -9.48 6.40 -9.42
N ARG A 129 -10.18 6.05 -10.51
CA ARG A 129 -11.62 6.28 -10.63
C ARG A 129 -12.36 4.98 -10.41
N ILE A 130 -13.22 4.97 -9.39
CA ILE A 130 -14.06 3.82 -9.07
C ILE A 130 -15.47 4.12 -9.57
N LYS A 131 -15.96 3.32 -10.53
CA LYS A 131 -17.34 3.39 -11.02
C LYS A 131 -18.12 2.21 -10.45
N ARG A 132 -19.14 2.51 -9.67
CA ARG A 132 -20.01 1.50 -9.05
C ARG A 132 -21.30 1.43 -9.85
N LYS A 133 -21.58 0.29 -10.48
CA LYS A 133 -22.78 0.05 -11.28
C LYS A 133 -23.38 -1.31 -10.93
N GLU A 134 -24.66 -1.33 -10.58
CA GLU A 134 -25.43 -2.58 -10.33
C GLU A 134 -24.77 -3.54 -9.32
N GLY A 135 -24.15 -2.99 -8.27
CA GLY A 135 -23.45 -3.77 -7.24
C GLY A 135 -22.07 -4.30 -7.66
N LYS A 136 -21.52 -3.84 -8.80
CA LYS A 136 -20.16 -4.14 -9.25
C LYS A 136 -19.32 -2.87 -9.31
N SER A 137 -18.05 -3.00 -8.97
CA SER A 137 -17.08 -1.91 -9.07
C SER A 137 -16.18 -2.12 -10.28
N GLU A 138 -16.12 -1.10 -11.14
CA GLU A 138 -15.20 -0.98 -12.25
C GLU A 138 -14.11 0.03 -11.90
N PHE A 139 -12.85 -0.34 -12.11
CA PHE A 139 -11.69 0.47 -11.76
C PHE A 139 -11.02 1.02 -13.00
N GLU A 140 -10.79 2.33 -13.04
CA GLU A 140 -10.09 3.00 -14.11
C GLU A 140 -8.88 3.74 -13.53
N PHE A 141 -7.67 3.33 -13.92
CA PHE A 141 -6.41 3.92 -13.47
C PHE A 141 -5.95 4.98 -14.48
N ARG A 142 -5.89 6.25 -14.06
CA ARG A 142 -5.46 7.39 -14.87
C ARG A 142 -4.19 7.99 -14.27
N LEU A 143 -3.29 8.53 -15.10
CA LEU A 143 -2.30 9.48 -14.61
C LEU A 143 -2.87 10.89 -14.78
N SER A 144 -2.41 11.83 -13.95
CA SER A 144 -2.72 13.25 -14.08
C SER A 144 -2.23 13.87 -15.42
N LYS A 145 -1.51 13.09 -16.25
CA LYS A 145 -1.15 13.36 -17.67
C LYS A 145 -1.29 12.05 -18.49
N PRO A 146 -1.54 12.12 -19.81
CA PRO A 146 -2.49 11.26 -20.52
C PRO A 146 -2.28 9.76 -20.26
N SER A 147 -3.37 9.10 -19.82
CA SER A 147 -3.58 7.64 -19.71
C SER A 147 -2.36 6.86 -19.25
N ALA A 148 -2.37 6.42 -17.98
CA ALA A 148 -1.27 5.74 -17.30
C ALA A 148 -0.44 4.92 -18.30
N SER A 149 0.76 5.43 -18.63
CA SER A 149 1.59 4.80 -19.64
C SER A 149 1.76 3.36 -19.19
N THR A 150 1.46 2.38 -20.05
CA THR A 150 1.55 0.95 -19.75
C THR A 150 2.81 0.55 -18.97
N PRO A 151 4.00 1.18 -19.17
CA PRO A 151 5.18 0.96 -18.35
C PRO A 151 4.98 1.23 -16.84
N LEU A 152 4.34 2.33 -16.47
CA LEU A 152 4.16 2.69 -15.05
C LEU A 152 3.15 1.79 -14.34
N LEU A 153 2.04 1.43 -14.99
CA LEU A 153 1.09 0.46 -14.42
C LEU A 153 1.76 -0.90 -14.19
N ARG A 154 2.62 -1.30 -15.13
CA ARG A 154 3.43 -2.51 -14.98
C ARG A 154 4.40 -2.37 -13.80
N GLU A 155 5.15 -1.29 -13.69
CA GLU A 155 6.07 -1.03 -12.57
C GLU A 155 5.34 -1.05 -11.21
N LEU A 156 4.18 -0.40 -11.10
CA LEU A 156 3.36 -0.41 -9.90
C LEU A 156 2.84 -1.82 -9.59
N SER A 157 2.34 -2.55 -10.59
CA SER A 157 1.90 -3.93 -10.41
C SER A 157 3.04 -4.85 -9.94
N GLU A 158 4.25 -4.68 -10.48
CA GLU A 158 5.42 -5.47 -10.09
C GLU A 158 5.85 -5.11 -8.67
N ALA A 159 5.80 -3.84 -8.28
CA ALA A 159 6.08 -3.41 -6.92
C ALA A 159 5.09 -4.01 -5.91
N VAL A 160 3.79 -3.95 -6.20
CA VAL A 160 2.74 -4.57 -5.37
C VAL A 160 2.90 -6.08 -5.32
N ALA A 161 3.12 -6.74 -6.46
CA ALA A 161 3.34 -8.19 -6.52
C ALA A 161 4.57 -8.62 -5.72
N ARG A 162 5.67 -7.85 -5.75
CA ARG A 162 6.87 -8.14 -4.95
C ARG A 162 6.61 -8.01 -3.46
N LEU A 163 5.89 -6.97 -3.04
CA LEU A 163 5.49 -6.80 -1.63
C LEU A 163 4.66 -8.00 -1.18
N LEU A 164 3.63 -8.38 -1.93
CA LEU A 164 2.72 -9.48 -1.57
C LEU A 164 3.38 -10.87 -1.68
N GLY A 165 4.21 -11.09 -2.69
CA GLY A 165 4.87 -12.37 -2.98
C GLY A 165 6.18 -12.62 -2.22
N GLY A 166 6.76 -11.60 -1.58
CA GLY A 166 8.03 -11.72 -0.84
C GLY A 166 9.28 -11.90 -1.70
N GLY A 167 9.26 -11.42 -2.95
CA GLY A 167 10.44 -11.47 -3.83
C GLY A 167 11.50 -10.43 -3.42
N PRO A 168 12.81 -10.71 -3.55
CA PRO A 168 13.86 -9.73 -3.30
C PRO A 168 13.70 -8.49 -4.20
N PRO A 169 14.24 -7.32 -3.81
CA PRO A 169 14.16 -6.11 -4.63
C PRO A 169 14.82 -6.37 -6.00
N GLY A 170 13.99 -6.55 -7.02
CA GLY A 170 14.46 -6.62 -8.40
C GLY A 170 15.16 -5.30 -8.77
N PRO A 171 16.21 -5.36 -9.60
CA PRO A 171 17.04 -4.20 -9.91
C PRO A 171 16.20 -3.07 -10.53
N PRO A 172 16.63 -1.80 -10.36
CA PRO A 172 15.95 -0.67 -10.97
C PRO A 172 15.88 -0.86 -12.50
N PRO A 173 14.86 -0.31 -13.17
CA PRO A 173 14.79 -0.36 -14.62
C PRO A 173 16.05 0.29 -15.19
N LEU A 174 16.70 -0.41 -16.13
CA LEU A 174 17.82 0.12 -16.88
C LEU A 174 17.30 1.28 -17.73
N ALA A 175 17.86 2.46 -17.50
CA ALA A 175 17.70 3.65 -18.33
C ALA A 175 18.29 3.44 -19.73
#